data_AF-A0A6S6U063-F1
#
_entry.id   AF-A0A6S6U063-F1
#
_cell.length_a   1.000
_cell.length_b   1.000
_cell.length_c   1.000
_cell.angle_alpha   90.00
_cell.angle_beta   90.00
_cell.angle_gamma   90.00
#
_symmetry.space_group_name_H-M   'P 1'
#
loop_
_entity.id
_entity.type
_entity.pdbx_description
1 polymer ?
#
loop_
_entity_poly.entity_id
_entity_poly.type
_entity_poly.pdbx_seq_one_letter_code
_entity_poly.pdbx_strand_id
1 'polypeptide(L)'
;MSILLLSMTTLQANKMALAHTNPMPNLMRIASGNAELLKITPDQMKSIKAWTKEHKPKMKEMIKKVMSEEKKLLEDALNTDNDSVKQAEVMLETRKKIIEMKTTCRKTLKSILSKEQYAGVISIYKSMN
;
A
#
# COMPACT_ATOMS: atom_id res chain seq x y z
N MET A 1 32.68 -8.82 -4.68
CA MET A 1 31.60 -9.16 -3.72
C MET A 1 30.78 -7.89 -3.43
N SER A 2 30.05 -7.35 -4.41
CA SER A 2 29.38 -6.03 -4.29
C SER A 2 27.94 -6.00 -4.82
N ILE A 3 27.32 -7.16 -5.09
CA ILE A 3 25.95 -7.23 -5.61
C ILE A 3 24.90 -7.16 -4.48
N LEU A 4 25.31 -7.30 -3.21
CA LEU A 4 24.41 -7.37 -2.05
C LEU A 4 23.98 -6.02 -1.46
N LEU A 5 24.66 -4.90 -1.78
CA LEU A 5 24.34 -3.58 -1.22
C LEU A 5 23.23 -2.82 -1.97
N LEU A 6 23.08 -3.04 -3.28
CA LEU A 6 22.06 -2.37 -4.12
C LEU A 6 20.62 -2.89 -3.88
N SER A 7 20.45 -4.11 -3.39
CA SER A 7 19.12 -4.70 -3.16
C SER A 7 18.46 -4.20 -1.87
N MET A 8 19.26 -3.89 -0.84
CA MET A 8 18.75 -3.40 0.45
C MET A 8 18.20 -1.97 0.34
N THR A 9 18.88 -1.11 -0.42
CA THR A 9 18.47 0.30 -0.60
C THR A 9 17.15 0.43 -1.35
N THR A 10 16.95 -0.38 -2.40
CA THR A 10 15.72 -0.36 -3.21
C THR A 10 14.51 -0.90 -2.45
N LEU A 11 14.68 -1.93 -1.61
CA LEU A 11 13.58 -2.45 -0.77
C LEU A 11 13.15 -1.43 0.29
N GLN A 12 14.10 -0.75 0.93
CA GLN A 12 13.82 0.26 1.94
C GLN A 12 13.14 1.50 1.35
N ALA A 13 13.62 1.98 0.20
CA ALA A 13 13.00 3.10 -0.51
C ALA A 13 11.53 2.79 -0.89
N ASN A 14 11.26 1.57 -1.37
CA ASN A 14 9.90 1.14 -1.70
C ASN A 14 8.98 1.07 -0.47
N LYS A 15 9.51 0.68 0.70
CA LYS A 15 8.74 0.69 1.96
C LYS A 15 8.40 2.11 2.39
N MET A 16 9.35 3.03 2.32
CA MET A 16 9.13 4.44 2.67
C MET A 16 8.13 5.10 1.73
N ALA A 17 8.25 4.89 0.41
CA ALA A 17 7.28 5.39 -0.56
C ALA A 17 5.85 4.90 -0.28
N LEU A 18 5.70 3.61 0.05
CA LEU A 18 4.40 3.05 0.42
C LEU A 18 3.87 3.66 1.74
N ALA A 19 4.72 3.87 2.74
CA ALA A 19 4.30 4.46 4.01
C ALA A 19 3.88 5.94 3.85
N HIS A 20 4.62 6.70 3.04
CA HIS A 20 4.37 8.12 2.77
C HIS A 20 3.06 8.36 2.00
N THR A 21 2.82 7.58 0.94
CA THR A 21 1.72 7.84 0.00
C THR A 21 0.41 7.18 0.39
N ASN A 22 0.44 6.11 1.19
CA ASN A 22 -0.74 5.33 1.54
C ASN A 22 -1.11 5.52 3.02
N PRO A 23 -2.15 6.32 3.33
CA PRO A 23 -2.53 6.66 4.71
C PRO A 23 -3.29 5.52 5.43
N MET A 24 -3.40 4.35 4.81
CA MET A 24 -4.23 3.24 5.26
C MET A 24 -3.39 1.96 5.47
N PRO A 25 -3.80 1.07 6.40
CA PRO A 25 -3.01 -0.12 6.73
C PRO A 25 -2.88 -1.07 5.55
N ASN A 26 -1.72 -1.75 5.45
CA ASN A 26 -1.51 -2.81 4.47
C ASN A 26 -1.87 -4.20 5.01
N LEU A 27 -3.15 -4.40 5.36
CA LEU A 27 -3.63 -5.62 6.05
C LEU A 27 -3.44 -6.90 5.23
N MET A 28 -3.54 -6.83 3.90
CA MET A 28 -3.27 -7.97 3.01
C MET A 28 -1.85 -8.53 3.23
N ARG A 29 -0.85 -7.64 3.36
CA ARG A 29 0.54 -8.01 3.66
C ARG A 29 0.67 -8.66 5.03
N ILE A 30 -0.03 -8.13 6.04
CA ILE A 30 -0.01 -8.68 7.40
C ILE A 30 -0.59 -10.09 7.41
N ALA A 31 -1.76 -10.31 6.79
CA ALA A 31 -2.35 -11.63 6.68
C ALA A 31 -1.42 -12.62 5.96
N SER A 32 -0.93 -12.25 4.76
CA SER A 32 -0.08 -13.16 3.99
C SER A 32 1.25 -13.48 4.67
N GLY A 33 1.83 -12.50 5.38
CA GLY A 33 3.12 -12.63 6.04
C GLY A 33 3.09 -13.36 7.38
N ASN A 34 1.90 -13.55 7.96
CA ASN A 34 1.70 -14.22 9.25
C ASN A 34 0.75 -15.41 9.12
N ALA A 35 0.73 -16.04 7.94
CA ALA A 35 -0.25 -17.06 7.59
C ALA A 35 -0.26 -18.25 8.54
N GLU A 36 0.93 -18.73 8.93
CA GLU A 36 1.10 -19.85 9.86
C GLU A 36 0.55 -19.50 11.26
N LEU A 37 0.97 -18.35 11.80
CA LEU A 37 0.50 -17.84 13.09
C LEU A 37 -1.02 -17.66 13.12
N LEU A 38 -1.59 -17.15 12.03
CA LEU A 38 -3.02 -16.90 11.86
C LEU A 38 -3.79 -18.15 11.43
N LYS A 39 -3.14 -19.30 11.25
CA LYS A 39 -3.74 -20.54 10.74
C LYS A 39 -4.56 -20.32 9.46
N ILE A 40 -4.07 -19.47 8.55
CA ILE A 40 -4.69 -19.22 7.25
C ILE A 40 -4.57 -20.48 6.40
N THR A 41 -5.69 -21.02 5.93
CA THR A 41 -5.71 -22.27 5.17
C THR A 41 -5.11 -22.07 3.77
N PRO A 42 -4.72 -23.16 3.07
CA PRO A 42 -4.25 -23.08 1.69
C PRO A 42 -5.23 -22.38 0.75
N ASP A 43 -6.54 -22.61 0.90
CA ASP A 43 -7.57 -21.99 0.05
C ASP A 43 -7.75 -20.50 0.33
N GLN A 44 -7.71 -20.10 1.61
CA GLN A 44 -7.71 -18.70 1.98
C GLN A 44 -6.47 -17.99 1.44
N MET A 45 -5.30 -18.63 1.55
CA MET A 45 -4.05 -18.10 1.01
C MET A 45 -4.10 -17.96 -0.52
N LYS A 46 -4.66 -18.95 -1.23
CA LYS A 46 -4.88 -18.89 -2.67
C LYS A 46 -5.74 -17.69 -3.04
N SER A 47 -6.81 -17.43 -2.29
CA SER A 47 -7.71 -16.29 -2.50
C SER A 47 -7.00 -14.95 -2.24
N ILE A 48 -6.23 -14.83 -1.16
CA ILE A 48 -5.41 -13.64 -0.85
C ILE A 48 -4.40 -13.37 -1.97
N LYS A 49 -3.71 -14.42 -2.45
CA LYS A 49 -2.72 -14.32 -3.53
C LYS A 49 -3.36 -13.90 -4.85
N ALA A 50 -4.52 -14.47 -5.20
CA ALA A 50 -5.25 -14.10 -6.41
C ALA A 50 -5.62 -12.61 -6.41
N TRP A 51 -6.26 -12.15 -5.33
CA TRP A 51 -6.61 -10.73 -5.15
C TRP A 51 -5.38 -9.82 -5.24
N THR A 52 -4.31 -10.20 -4.55
CA THR A 52 -3.06 -9.42 -4.51
C THR A 52 -2.40 -9.36 -5.89
N LYS A 53 -2.39 -10.46 -6.65
CA LYS A 53 -1.81 -10.50 -8.00
C LYS A 53 -2.49 -9.49 -8.94
N GLU A 54 -3.80 -9.37 -8.85
CA GLU A 54 -4.57 -8.45 -9.69
C GLU A 54 -4.42 -6.98 -9.26
N HIS A 55 -4.45 -6.69 -7.96
CA HIS A 55 -4.59 -5.31 -7.46
C HIS A 55 -3.27 -4.65 -7.05
N LYS A 56 -2.24 -5.43 -6.68
CA LYS A 56 -0.94 -4.88 -6.26
C LYS A 56 -0.25 -4.05 -7.36
N PRO A 57 -0.28 -4.42 -8.66
CA PRO A 57 0.29 -3.58 -9.71
C PRO A 57 -0.37 -2.20 -9.80
N LYS A 58 -1.71 -2.14 -9.82
CA LYS A 58 -2.49 -0.89 -9.83
C LYS A 58 -2.16 -0.02 -8.60
N MET A 59 -2.02 -0.65 -7.43
CA MET A 59 -1.61 0.07 -6.22
C MET A 59 -0.21 0.68 -6.33
N LYS A 60 0.76 -0.06 -6.89
CA LYS A 60 2.12 0.45 -7.12
C LYS A 60 2.13 1.62 -8.11
N GLU A 61 1.30 1.55 -9.14
CA GLU A 61 1.16 2.64 -10.12
C GLU A 61 0.62 3.91 -9.46
N MET A 62 -0.44 3.81 -8.66
CA MET A 62 -0.98 4.97 -7.93
C MET A 62 0.04 5.58 -6.95
N ILE A 63 0.82 4.75 -6.25
CA ILE A 63 1.89 5.24 -5.36
C ILE A 63 2.94 6.03 -6.15
N LYS A 64 3.40 5.49 -7.29
CA LYS A 64 4.34 6.19 -8.17
C LYS A 64 3.74 7.49 -8.70
N LYS A 65 2.45 7.50 -9.04
CA LYS A 65 1.72 8.67 -9.51
C LYS A 65 1.70 9.76 -8.45
N VAL A 66 1.36 9.45 -7.20
CA VAL A 66 1.44 10.42 -6.09
C VAL A 66 2.83 11.00 -5.95
N MET A 67 3.88 10.17 -5.95
CA MET A 67 5.27 10.67 -5.85
C MET A 67 5.65 11.61 -7.01
N SER A 68 5.19 11.29 -8.23
CA SER A 68 5.41 12.12 -9.40
C SER A 68 4.62 13.44 -9.34
N GLU A 69 3.40 13.40 -8.84
CA GLU A 69 2.53 14.57 -8.66
C GLU A 69 3.09 15.50 -7.58
N GLU A 70 3.61 14.95 -6.48
CA GLU A 70 4.31 15.72 -5.43
C GLU A 70 5.58 16.38 -5.95
N LYS A 71 6.38 15.66 -6.74
CA LYS A 71 7.58 16.21 -7.37
C LYS A 71 7.20 17.35 -8.33
N LYS A 72 6.17 17.17 -9.15
CA LYS A 72 5.71 18.21 -10.07
C LYS A 72 5.17 19.44 -9.34
N LEU A 73 4.38 19.24 -8.29
CA LEU A 73 3.86 20.33 -7.46
C LEU A 73 5.01 21.15 -6.86
N LEU A 74 6.05 20.48 -6.34
CA LEU A 74 7.25 21.15 -5.82
C LEU A 74 7.98 21.94 -6.92
N GLU A 75 8.19 21.33 -8.09
CA GLU A 75 8.87 21.99 -9.21
C GLU A 75 8.07 23.20 -9.72
N ASP A 76 6.76 23.08 -9.88
CA ASP A 76 5.90 24.16 -10.37
C ASP A 76 5.84 25.31 -9.35
N ALA A 77 5.79 25.03 -8.04
CA ALA A 77 5.80 26.05 -6.99
C ALA A 77 7.11 26.85 -6.90
N LEU A 78 8.22 26.29 -7.40
CA LEU A 78 9.51 26.98 -7.45
C LEU A 78 9.71 27.82 -8.72
N ASN A 79 9.00 27.49 -9.80
CA ASN A 79 9.29 28.01 -11.14
C ASN A 79 8.12 28.75 -11.79
N THR A 80 6.92 28.72 -11.20
CA THR A 80 5.71 29.27 -11.80
C THR A 80 4.79 29.89 -10.74
N ASP A 81 3.95 30.84 -11.15
CA ASP A 81 2.85 31.37 -10.33
C ASP A 81 1.54 30.57 -10.49
N ASN A 82 1.64 29.32 -10.94
CA ASN A 82 0.47 28.46 -11.13
C ASN A 82 -0.23 28.23 -9.79
N ASP A 83 -1.56 28.09 -9.86
CA ASP A 83 -2.37 27.73 -8.71
C ASP A 83 -2.00 26.33 -8.20
N SER A 84 -1.15 26.31 -7.18
CA SER A 84 -0.65 25.10 -6.53
C SER A 84 -1.76 24.30 -5.84
N VAL A 85 -2.85 24.96 -5.42
CA VAL A 85 -4.00 24.27 -4.81
C VAL A 85 -4.70 23.43 -5.87
N LYS A 86 -4.98 24.02 -7.04
CA LYS A 86 -5.58 23.30 -8.17
C LYS A 86 -4.72 22.13 -8.65
N GLN A 87 -3.40 22.28 -8.64
CA GLN A 87 -2.49 21.17 -8.96
C GLN A 87 -2.53 20.06 -7.89
N ALA A 88 -2.64 20.43 -6.61
CA ALA A 88 -2.76 19.48 -5.52
C ALA A 88 -4.06 18.67 -5.58
N GLU A 89 -5.16 19.19 -6.14
CA GLU A 89 -6.40 18.44 -6.34
C GLU A 89 -6.20 17.14 -7.14
N VAL A 90 -5.32 17.16 -8.16
CA VAL A 90 -4.99 15.97 -8.95
C VAL A 90 -4.33 14.89 -8.09
N MET A 91 -3.40 15.31 -7.22
CA MET A 91 -2.73 14.42 -6.26
C MET A 91 -3.73 13.86 -5.24
N LEU A 92 -4.64 14.71 -4.73
CA LEU A 92 -5.66 14.31 -3.77
C LEU A 92 -6.60 13.26 -4.34
N GLU A 93 -6.99 13.37 -5.62
CA GLU A 93 -7.79 12.34 -6.31
C GLU A 93 -7.03 11.01 -6.44
N THR A 94 -5.72 11.02 -6.71
CA THR A 94 -4.91 9.79 -6.70
C THR A 94 -4.87 9.18 -5.29
N ARG A 95 -4.66 9.98 -4.23
CA ARG A 95 -4.67 9.51 -2.83
C ARG A 95 -6.03 8.96 -2.41
N LYS A 96 -7.13 9.55 -2.87
CA LYS A 96 -8.48 9.02 -2.66
C LYS A 96 -8.65 7.61 -3.25
N LYS A 97 -8.19 7.38 -4.49
CA LYS A 97 -8.21 6.04 -5.12
C LYS A 97 -7.37 5.00 -4.36
N ILE A 98 -6.25 5.42 -3.77
CA ILE A 98 -5.45 4.56 -2.87
C ILE A 98 -6.26 4.17 -1.63
N ILE A 99 -6.97 5.11 -0.99
CA ILE A 99 -7.83 4.86 0.17
C ILE A 99 -8.99 3.92 -0.18
N GLU A 100 -9.62 4.13 -1.33
CA GLU A 100 -10.67 3.26 -1.86
C GLU A 100 -10.16 1.84 -2.07
N MET A 101 -9.02 1.68 -2.74
CA MET A 101 -8.38 0.39 -2.95
C MET A 101 -8.04 -0.32 -1.63
N LYS A 102 -7.54 0.41 -0.63
CA LYS A 102 -7.29 -0.17 0.71
C LYS A 102 -8.56 -0.54 1.44
N THR A 103 -9.62 0.24 1.29
CA THR A 103 -10.93 -0.08 1.84
C THR A 103 -11.48 -1.36 1.22
N THR A 104 -11.34 -1.54 -0.10
CA THR A 104 -11.69 -2.78 -0.80
C THR A 104 -10.82 -3.93 -0.33
N CYS A 105 -9.50 -3.76 -0.24
CA CYS A 105 -8.60 -4.79 0.33
C CYS A 105 -9.06 -5.22 1.73
N ARG A 106 -9.48 -4.27 2.58
CA ARG A 106 -9.99 -4.58 3.92
C ARG A 106 -11.29 -5.40 3.86
N LYS A 107 -12.24 -5.03 3.00
CA LYS A 107 -13.50 -5.76 2.81
C LYS A 107 -13.27 -7.18 2.28
N THR A 108 -12.45 -7.32 1.24
CA THR A 108 -12.09 -8.63 0.67
C THR A 108 -11.39 -9.52 1.69
N LEU A 109 -10.50 -8.95 2.51
CA LEU A 109 -9.83 -9.76 3.53
C LEU A 109 -10.82 -10.29 4.59
N LYS A 110 -11.82 -9.48 4.97
CA LYS A 110 -12.90 -9.92 5.86
C LYS A 110 -13.79 -11.02 5.26
N SER A 111 -13.93 -11.08 3.94
CA SER A 111 -14.71 -12.15 3.29
C SER A 111 -13.91 -13.44 3.10
N ILE A 112 -12.58 -13.38 3.11
CA ILE A 112 -11.72 -14.57 2.99
C ILE A 112 -11.45 -15.21 4.36
N LEU A 113 -11.21 -14.38 5.38
CA LEU A 113 -10.82 -14.83 6.72
C LEU A 113 -12.01 -15.07 7.64
N SER A 114 -11.84 -15.94 8.63
CA SER A 114 -12.74 -16.00 9.78
C SER A 114 -12.65 -14.71 10.62
N LYS A 115 -13.63 -14.51 11.51
CA LYS A 115 -13.62 -13.36 12.43
C LYS A 115 -12.38 -13.36 13.32
N GLU A 116 -11.98 -14.52 13.84
CA GLU A 116 -10.81 -14.71 14.70
C GLU A 116 -9.51 -14.42 13.94
N GLN A 117 -9.36 -14.97 12.73
CA GLN A 117 -8.20 -14.71 11.88
C GLN A 117 -8.07 -13.23 11.54
N TYR A 118 -9.19 -12.57 11.19
CA TYR A 118 -9.18 -11.14 10.91
C TYR A 118 -8.85 -10.30 12.15
N ALA A 119 -9.37 -10.66 13.32
CA ALA A 119 -8.99 -10.01 14.59
C ALA A 119 -7.48 -10.16 14.87
N GLY A 120 -6.91 -11.33 14.60
CA GLY A 120 -5.47 -11.57 14.69
C GLY A 120 -4.67 -10.66 13.75
N VAL A 121 -5.11 -10.47 12.50
CA VAL A 121 -4.49 -9.51 11.57
C VAL A 121 -4.47 -8.09 12.13
N ILE A 122 -5.56 -7.64 12.75
CA ILE A 122 -5.64 -6.31 13.37
C ILE A 122 -4.70 -6.20 14.57
N SER A 123 -4.64 -7.24 15.41
CA SER A 123 -3.73 -7.29 16.57
C SER A 123 -2.27 -7.16 16.15
N ILE A 124 -1.85 -7.94 15.14
CA ILE A 124 -0.47 -7.88 14.62
C ILE A 124 -0.18 -6.50 14.02
N TYR A 125 -1.13 -5.89 13.31
CA TYR A 125 -0.92 -4.54 12.77
C TYR A 125 -0.70 -3.50 13.89
N LYS A 126 -1.49 -3.57 14.96
CA LYS A 126 -1.40 -2.65 16.11
C LYS A 126 -0.14 -2.85 16.96
N SER A 127 0.53 -3.99 16.89
CA SER A 127 1.79 -4.20 17.63
C SER A 127 3.02 -3.71 16.86
N MET A 128 2.84 -3.28 15.60
CA MET A 128 3.92 -2.83 14.71
C MET A 128 3.97 -1.31 14.48
N ASN A 129 2.92 -0.59 14.90
CA ASN A 129 2.77 0.87 14.75
C ASN A 129 2.28 1.44 16.07
#